data_AF-A0A6N2B031-F1
#
_entry.id   AF-A0A6N2B031-F1
#
_cell.length_a   1.000
_cell.length_b   1.000
_cell.length_c   1.000
_cell.angle_alpha   90.00
_cell.angle_beta   90.00
_cell.angle_gamma   90.00
#
_symmetry.space_group_name_H-M   'P 1'
#
loop_
_entity.id
_entity.type
_entity.pdbx_description
1 polymer ?
#
loop_
_entity_poly.entity_id
_entity_poly.type
_entity_poly.pdbx_seq_one_letter_code
_entity_poly.pdbx_strand_id
1 'polypeptide(L)'
;WLTIFQHRYYGESIPFKTMEEALKDEDSRGYFNSAQAIADCAELLLHIKEKNSAKNSPIIVIGGSYGGMLASWFRMKYPHIALGALASSAPILYFDNITPQNGYYSIVSRDFKEASKSCHHTIRKSWEIIDKIASRKNGLSYLSRKFKTCSKLNDPSELKNYLDTMYSVAAQYNRPPSYPLTIVCGGIDGAPKGSHILDRIFAGIVEYKGNSSCYNMNPMPSETSLGWRWQTCSEMVMPIGRGENDTMFFSAPFNLNNFIKNCKKMYGVSPRPHWVTTYYGGQDIKLILQRFASNIIFSNGLRDPYSSAGVLQDISNSLLAVHTRNGSHCLDILSKDSSDPEWLTMQRNREVKIIEGWITKYYADLKAIKKGKMH
;
A
#
# COMPACT_ATOMS: atom_id res chain seq x y z
N TRP A 1 0.63 -8.01 26.22
CA TRP A 1 -0.19 -6.82 25.98
C TRP A 1 -0.25 -6.56 24.49
N LEU A 2 -1.44 -6.27 23.97
CA LEU A 2 -1.62 -5.81 22.59
C LEU A 2 -1.97 -4.32 22.65
N THR A 3 -1.30 -3.51 21.83
CA THR A 3 -1.53 -2.07 21.73
C THR A 3 -1.70 -1.73 20.26
N ILE A 4 -2.77 -1.01 19.93
CA ILE A 4 -2.99 -0.45 18.60
C ILE A 4 -2.63 1.03 18.67
N PHE A 5 -1.70 1.46 17.83
CA PHE A 5 -1.28 2.84 17.71
C PHE A 5 -2.00 3.50 16.54
N GLN A 6 -2.82 4.51 16.81
CA GLN A 6 -3.40 5.35 15.76
C GLN A 6 -2.38 6.43 15.38
N HIS A 7 -2.10 6.53 14.08
CA HIS A 7 -1.16 7.51 13.55
C HIS A 7 -1.69 8.93 13.74
N ARG A 8 -0.82 9.87 14.12
CA ARG A 8 -1.17 11.31 14.18
C ARG A 8 -1.86 11.77 12.89
N TYR A 9 -2.82 12.67 13.02
CA TYR A 9 -3.66 13.18 11.92
C TYR A 9 -4.61 12.16 11.28
N TYR A 10 -4.71 10.92 11.74
CA TYR A 10 -5.73 9.99 11.25
C TYR A 10 -6.76 9.63 12.32
N GLY A 11 -8.02 9.50 11.91
CA GLY A 11 -9.13 9.17 12.79
C GLY A 11 -9.30 10.21 13.90
N GLU A 12 -9.20 9.77 15.15
CA GLU A 12 -9.40 10.63 16.33
C GLU A 12 -8.09 11.31 16.80
N SER A 13 -6.95 10.94 16.21
CA SER A 13 -5.62 11.41 16.62
C SER A 13 -5.19 12.69 15.87
N ILE A 14 -6.12 13.62 15.63
CA ILE A 14 -5.85 14.90 14.97
C ILE A 14 -5.70 15.99 16.04
N PRO A 15 -4.53 16.65 16.18
CA PRO A 15 -4.32 17.63 17.24
C PRO A 15 -5.29 18.83 17.16
N PHE A 16 -6.32 18.81 18.01
CA PHE A 16 -7.28 19.90 18.29
C PHE A 16 -7.99 20.52 17.08
N LYS A 17 -8.07 19.79 15.95
CA LYS A 17 -8.62 20.27 14.67
C LYS A 17 -9.28 19.12 13.90
N THR A 18 -10.15 19.44 12.96
CA THR A 18 -10.53 18.50 11.88
C THR A 18 -9.37 18.29 10.90
N MET A 19 -9.40 17.23 10.10
CA MET A 19 -8.39 16.99 9.06
C MET A 19 -8.30 18.20 8.11
N GLU A 20 -9.44 18.73 7.67
CA GLU A 20 -9.49 19.87 6.75
C GLU A 20 -8.88 21.14 7.35
N GLU A 21 -9.13 21.41 8.63
CA GLU A 21 -8.53 22.54 9.34
C GLU A 21 -7.02 22.34 9.54
N ALA A 22 -6.61 21.14 9.95
CA ALA A 22 -5.21 20.79 10.13
C ALA A 22 -4.40 20.92 8.84
N LEU A 23 -4.97 20.53 7.69
CA LEU A 23 -4.30 20.64 6.39
C LEU A 23 -4.25 22.08 5.83
N LYS A 24 -5.17 22.96 6.24
CA LYS A 24 -5.13 24.39 5.85
C LYS A 24 -4.09 25.17 6.65
N ASP A 25 -3.87 24.78 7.89
CA ASP A 25 -2.94 25.40 8.82
C ASP A 25 -1.50 24.90 8.59
N GLU A 26 -0.58 25.82 8.26
CA GLU A 26 0.78 25.44 7.84
C GLU A 26 1.59 24.84 8.98
N ASP A 27 1.44 25.38 10.20
CA ASP A 27 2.13 24.92 11.39
C ASP A 27 1.66 23.52 11.79
N SER A 28 0.34 23.31 11.79
CA SER A 28 -0.28 22.02 12.11
C SER A 28 0.14 20.96 11.11
N ARG A 29 -0.04 21.17 9.80
CA ARG A 29 0.33 20.13 8.81
C ARG A 29 1.82 19.82 8.78
N GLY A 30 2.69 20.75 9.19
CA GLY A 30 4.13 20.52 9.31
C GLY A 30 4.50 19.33 10.22
N TYR A 31 3.70 19.07 11.25
CA TYR A 31 3.88 17.92 12.16
C TYR A 31 3.31 16.61 11.62
N PHE A 32 2.63 16.62 10.47
CA PHE A 32 2.08 15.43 9.85
C PHE A 32 3.11 14.77 8.93
N ASN A 33 4.03 14.03 9.54
CA ASN A 33 5.09 13.29 8.86
C ASN A 33 5.48 12.01 9.64
N SER A 34 6.21 11.11 8.97
CA SER A 34 6.55 9.77 9.46
C SER A 34 7.57 9.81 10.58
N ALA A 35 8.52 10.76 10.58
CA ALA A 35 9.51 10.91 11.64
C ALA A 35 8.83 11.26 12.97
N GLN A 36 7.88 12.18 12.91
CA GLN A 36 7.05 12.58 14.03
C GLN A 36 6.09 11.45 14.48
N ALA A 37 5.55 10.66 13.56
CA ALA A 37 4.69 9.53 13.89
C ALA A 37 5.45 8.39 14.61
N ILE A 38 6.67 8.07 14.19
CA ILE A 38 7.49 7.05 14.90
C ILE A 38 7.99 7.57 16.25
N ALA A 39 8.16 8.89 16.41
CA ALA A 39 8.47 9.50 17.70
C ALA A 39 7.29 9.38 18.69
N ASP A 40 6.05 9.65 18.26
CA ASP A 40 4.85 9.41 19.10
C ASP A 40 4.76 7.95 19.55
N CYS A 41 4.99 7.03 18.63
CA CYS A 41 4.96 5.60 18.92
C CYS A 41 6.01 5.24 19.99
N ALA A 42 7.20 5.85 19.93
CA ALA A 42 8.27 5.62 20.89
C ALA A 42 7.88 6.10 22.28
N GLU A 43 7.37 7.33 22.40
CA GLU A 43 6.93 7.91 23.68
C GLU A 43 5.77 7.12 24.28
N LEU A 44 4.77 6.75 23.46
CA LEU A 44 3.64 5.95 23.91
C LEU A 44 4.08 4.57 24.44
N LEU A 45 4.97 3.88 23.72
CA LEU A 45 5.45 2.56 24.14
C LEU A 45 6.24 2.63 25.45
N LEU A 46 7.07 3.67 25.64
CA LEU A 46 7.77 3.91 26.90
C LEU A 46 6.80 4.18 28.04
N HIS A 47 5.80 5.04 27.82
CA HIS A 47 4.75 5.32 28.79
C HIS A 47 3.97 4.06 29.17
N ILE A 48 3.60 3.22 28.21
CA ILE A 48 2.91 1.94 28.45
C ILE A 48 3.79 1.00 29.28
N LYS A 49 5.09 0.92 28.99
CA LYS A 49 6.00 0.07 29.76
C LYS A 49 6.11 0.54 31.21
N GLU A 50 6.19 1.84 31.44
CA GLU A 50 6.24 2.42 32.78
C GLU A 50 4.94 2.17 33.53
N LYS A 51 3.79 2.56 32.95
CA LYS A 51 2.46 2.41 33.55
C LYS A 51 2.12 0.97 33.94
N ASN A 52 2.61 0.00 33.18
CA ASN A 52 2.35 -1.43 33.43
C ASN A 52 3.50 -2.16 34.14
N SER A 53 4.50 -1.45 34.68
CA SER A 53 5.69 -2.06 35.31
C SER A 53 6.38 -3.12 34.43
N ALA A 54 6.33 -2.93 33.11
CA ALA A 54 6.73 -3.90 32.10
C ALA A 54 8.13 -3.61 31.54
N LYS A 55 9.05 -3.07 32.37
CA LYS A 55 10.39 -2.61 31.95
C LYS A 55 11.19 -3.67 31.16
N ASN A 56 11.08 -4.93 31.57
CA ASN A 56 11.78 -6.07 30.95
C ASN A 56 10.95 -6.81 29.89
N SER A 57 9.79 -6.30 29.50
CA SER A 57 8.99 -6.89 28.43
C SER A 57 9.54 -6.43 27.07
N PRO A 58 9.89 -7.35 26.16
CA PRO A 58 10.27 -6.99 24.79
C PRO A 58 9.04 -6.51 24.02
N ILE A 59 9.25 -5.57 23.10
CA ILE A 59 8.20 -5.06 22.20
C ILE A 59 8.48 -5.57 20.79
N ILE A 60 7.45 -6.05 20.11
CA ILE A 60 7.47 -6.33 18.67
C ILE A 60 6.51 -5.36 18.00
N VAL A 61 6.99 -4.62 17.00
CA VAL A 61 6.16 -3.69 16.23
C VAL A 61 5.68 -4.36 14.95
N ILE A 62 4.40 -4.27 14.64
CA ILE A 62 3.78 -4.94 13.50
C ILE A 62 3.00 -3.90 12.70
N GLY A 63 3.15 -3.91 11.38
CA GLY A 63 2.40 -3.02 10.52
C GLY A 63 2.28 -3.55 9.10
N GLY A 64 1.21 -3.15 8.42
CA GLY A 64 0.94 -3.44 7.01
C GLY A 64 1.06 -2.19 6.14
N SER A 65 1.51 -2.33 4.90
CA SER A 65 1.56 -1.22 3.94
C SER A 65 2.46 -0.08 4.44
N TYR A 66 1.99 1.18 4.41
CA TYR A 66 2.65 2.30 5.09
C TYR A 66 2.91 2.03 6.58
N GLY A 67 2.01 1.35 7.28
CA GLY A 67 2.24 0.91 8.66
C GLY A 67 3.42 -0.08 8.77
N GLY A 68 3.64 -0.92 7.76
CA GLY A 68 4.80 -1.82 7.69
C GLY A 68 6.10 -1.06 7.41
N MET A 69 6.04 -0.01 6.59
CA MET A 69 7.16 0.92 6.41
C MET A 69 7.53 1.54 7.76
N LEU A 70 6.54 2.09 8.48
CA LEU A 70 6.74 2.62 9.84
C LEU A 70 7.29 1.58 10.81
N ALA A 71 6.79 0.34 10.81
CA ALA A 71 7.28 -0.72 11.70
C ALA A 71 8.77 -1.03 11.44
N SER A 72 9.17 -1.14 10.17
CA SER A 72 10.57 -1.35 9.80
C SER A 72 11.45 -0.17 10.20
N TRP A 73 11.02 1.06 9.88
CA TRP A 73 11.75 2.29 10.20
C TRP A 73 11.83 2.54 11.71
N PHE A 74 10.79 2.20 12.46
CA PHE A 74 10.78 2.24 13.91
C PHE A 74 11.84 1.32 14.49
N ARG A 75 11.93 0.06 14.02
CA ARG A 75 12.97 -0.87 14.49
C ARG A 75 14.38 -0.37 14.12
N MET A 76 14.54 0.29 12.97
CA MET A 76 15.82 0.88 12.55
C MET A 76 16.24 2.08 13.39
N LYS A 77 15.30 2.96 13.80
CA LYS A 77 15.58 4.20 14.53
C LYS A 77 15.52 4.06 16.05
N TYR A 78 14.67 3.18 16.56
CA TYR A 78 14.47 2.94 17.99
C TYR A 78 14.76 1.48 18.38
N PRO A 79 15.96 0.93 18.04
CA PRO A 79 16.27 -0.47 18.33
C PRO A 79 16.42 -0.77 19.83
N HIS A 80 16.51 0.26 20.67
CA HIS A 80 16.52 0.17 22.12
C HIS A 80 15.11 0.05 22.73
N ILE A 81 14.03 0.33 21.96
CA ILE A 81 12.63 0.24 22.40
C ILE A 81 11.98 -1.05 21.90
N ALA A 82 11.98 -1.29 20.58
CA ALA A 82 11.38 -2.48 19.99
C ALA A 82 12.44 -3.55 19.71
N LEU A 83 12.23 -4.78 20.15
CA LEU A 83 13.12 -5.92 19.92
C LEU A 83 13.16 -6.36 18.45
N GLY A 84 12.04 -6.24 17.74
CA GLY A 84 11.92 -6.62 16.33
C GLY A 84 10.68 -6.05 15.67
N ALA A 85 10.59 -6.22 14.35
CA ALA A 85 9.47 -5.75 13.54
C ALA A 85 8.96 -6.82 12.55
N LEU A 86 7.65 -6.84 12.33
CA LEU A 86 7.01 -7.48 11.18
C LEU A 86 6.46 -6.38 10.27
N ALA A 87 7.13 -6.20 9.12
CA ALA A 87 6.81 -5.21 8.09
C ALA A 87 6.11 -5.92 6.93
N SER A 88 4.79 -6.02 7.02
CA SER A 88 3.95 -6.72 6.05
C SER A 88 3.60 -5.82 4.87
N SER A 89 3.84 -6.31 3.66
CA SER A 89 3.59 -5.61 2.39
C SER A 89 4.12 -4.18 2.40
N ALA A 90 5.34 -3.97 2.95
CA ALA A 90 5.94 -2.66 3.15
C ALA A 90 6.79 -2.23 1.94
N PRO A 91 6.33 -1.28 1.09
CA PRO A 91 7.05 -0.88 -0.12
C PRO A 91 8.17 0.13 0.18
N ILE A 92 9.11 -0.22 1.05
CA ILE A 92 10.20 0.68 1.49
C ILE A 92 11.18 1.05 0.36
N LEU A 93 11.09 0.38 -0.80
CA LEU A 93 11.94 0.61 -1.97
C LEU A 93 11.23 1.42 -3.07
N TYR A 94 10.01 1.93 -2.87
CA TYR A 94 9.27 2.65 -3.91
C TYR A 94 9.60 4.15 -3.94
N PHE A 95 10.89 4.48 -3.80
CA PHE A 95 11.39 5.86 -3.75
C PHE A 95 12.54 6.06 -4.74
N ASP A 96 12.76 7.31 -5.13
CA ASP A 96 13.79 7.71 -6.10
C ASP A 96 13.76 6.86 -7.38
N ASN A 97 14.86 6.17 -7.68
CA ASN A 97 15.01 5.29 -8.83
C ASN A 97 15.21 3.82 -8.42
N ILE A 98 14.92 3.47 -7.16
CA ILE A 98 15.21 2.13 -6.61
C ILE A 98 14.32 1.08 -7.29
N THR A 99 13.02 1.37 -7.42
CA THR A 99 12.03 0.50 -8.08
C THR A 99 11.58 1.14 -9.39
N PRO A 100 11.45 0.37 -10.50
CA PRO A 100 10.87 0.87 -11.74
C PRO A 100 9.50 1.51 -11.52
N GLN A 101 9.23 2.64 -12.19
CA GLN A 101 7.97 3.38 -12.02
C GLN A 101 6.73 2.50 -12.23
N ASN A 102 6.81 1.57 -13.18
CA ASN A 102 5.73 0.65 -13.56
C ASN A 102 5.66 -0.63 -12.71
N GLY A 103 6.47 -0.76 -11.65
CA GLY A 103 6.48 -1.95 -10.79
C GLY A 103 5.09 -2.34 -10.30
N TYR A 104 4.36 -1.38 -9.74
CA TYR A 104 2.97 -1.57 -9.27
C TYR A 104 2.07 -2.08 -10.40
N TYR A 105 1.98 -1.35 -11.51
CA TYR A 105 1.06 -1.68 -12.62
C TYR A 105 1.45 -2.93 -13.39
N SER A 106 2.72 -3.31 -13.39
CA SER A 106 3.21 -4.55 -13.99
C SER A 106 2.67 -5.77 -13.26
N ILE A 107 2.66 -5.73 -11.92
CA ILE A 107 2.09 -6.79 -11.09
C ILE A 107 0.58 -6.87 -11.29
N VAL A 108 -0.14 -5.74 -11.25
CA VAL A 108 -1.59 -5.71 -11.53
C VAL A 108 -1.88 -6.34 -12.90
N SER A 109 -1.16 -5.93 -13.95
CA SER A 109 -1.34 -6.47 -15.30
C SER A 109 -1.06 -7.97 -15.37
N ARG A 110 0.01 -8.45 -14.71
CA ARG A 110 0.35 -9.86 -14.64
C ARG A 110 -0.78 -10.66 -13.97
N ASP A 111 -1.32 -10.17 -12.85
CA ASP A 111 -2.36 -10.88 -12.10
C ASP A 111 -3.66 -10.99 -12.90
N PHE A 112 -4.07 -9.92 -13.59
CA PHE A 112 -5.21 -9.97 -14.52
C PHE A 112 -4.95 -10.94 -15.68
N LYS A 113 -3.73 -10.95 -16.24
CA LYS A 113 -3.36 -11.85 -17.34
C LYS A 113 -3.36 -13.32 -16.93
N GLU A 114 -2.90 -13.62 -15.72
CA GLU A 114 -2.87 -14.97 -15.16
C GLU A 114 -4.27 -15.47 -14.80
N ALA A 115 -5.15 -14.59 -14.30
CA ALA A 115 -6.55 -14.95 -14.06
C ALA A 115 -7.32 -15.16 -15.38
N SER A 116 -7.17 -14.25 -16.35
CA SER A 116 -7.73 -14.42 -17.69
C SER A 116 -7.05 -13.52 -18.73
N LYS A 117 -6.49 -14.17 -19.75
CA LYS A 117 -5.93 -13.47 -20.93
C LYS A 117 -7.00 -12.68 -21.69
N SER A 118 -8.24 -13.17 -21.72
CA SER A 118 -9.38 -12.50 -22.38
C SER A 118 -9.75 -11.23 -21.63
N CYS A 119 -9.90 -11.30 -20.31
CA CYS A 119 -10.16 -10.17 -19.43
C CYS A 119 -9.08 -9.09 -19.58
N HIS A 120 -7.80 -9.46 -19.41
CA HIS A 120 -6.65 -8.58 -19.58
C HIS A 120 -6.66 -7.87 -20.95
N HIS A 121 -6.87 -8.62 -22.05
CA HIS A 121 -6.91 -8.05 -23.40
C HIS A 121 -8.09 -7.10 -23.60
N THR A 122 -9.25 -7.43 -23.03
CA THR A 122 -10.46 -6.61 -23.10
C THR A 122 -10.25 -5.28 -22.38
N ILE A 123 -9.66 -5.31 -21.18
CA ILE A 123 -9.28 -4.11 -20.43
C ILE A 123 -8.29 -3.27 -21.25
N ARG A 124 -7.20 -3.86 -21.73
CA ARG A 124 -6.17 -3.15 -22.52
C ARG A 124 -6.74 -2.46 -23.75
N LYS A 125 -7.64 -3.12 -24.50
CA LYS A 125 -8.30 -2.52 -25.67
C LYS A 125 -9.33 -1.46 -25.32
N SER A 126 -9.93 -1.52 -24.13
CA SER A 126 -11.01 -0.61 -23.76
C SER A 126 -10.58 0.85 -23.71
N TRP A 127 -9.31 1.13 -23.37
CA TRP A 127 -8.80 2.48 -23.21
C TRP A 127 -8.86 3.29 -24.51
N GLU A 128 -8.34 2.73 -25.61
CA GLU A 128 -8.37 3.37 -26.92
C GLU A 128 -9.82 3.57 -27.42
N ILE A 129 -10.71 2.61 -27.13
CA ILE A 129 -12.13 2.70 -27.48
C ILE A 129 -12.81 3.82 -26.71
N ILE A 130 -12.52 3.98 -25.41
CA ILE A 130 -13.04 5.08 -24.59
C ILE A 130 -12.59 6.41 -25.18
N ASP A 131 -11.28 6.57 -25.47
CA ASP A 131 -10.73 7.81 -26.00
C ASP A 131 -11.32 8.16 -27.39
N LYS A 132 -11.44 7.16 -28.27
CA LYS A 132 -12.03 7.30 -29.61
C LYS A 132 -13.51 7.68 -29.58
N ILE A 133 -14.27 7.19 -28.60
CA ILE A 133 -15.67 7.57 -28.45
C ILE A 133 -15.77 8.95 -27.83
N ALA A 134 -14.97 9.25 -26.81
CA ALA A 134 -14.96 10.54 -26.12
C ALA A 134 -14.64 11.71 -27.07
N SER A 135 -13.79 11.51 -28.08
CA SER A 135 -13.44 12.53 -29.08
C SER A 135 -14.54 12.88 -30.08
N ARG A 136 -15.62 12.07 -30.16
CA ARG A 136 -16.75 12.32 -31.06
C ARG A 136 -17.75 13.29 -30.45
N LYS A 137 -18.53 13.96 -31.31
CA LYS A 137 -19.69 14.76 -30.88
C LYS A 137 -20.63 13.90 -30.03
N ASN A 138 -20.99 14.39 -28.84
CA ASN A 138 -21.80 13.69 -27.84
C ASN A 138 -21.18 12.37 -27.29
N GLY A 139 -19.88 12.15 -27.50
CA GLY A 139 -19.15 10.97 -27.05
C GLY A 139 -19.19 10.74 -25.54
N LEU A 140 -18.85 11.77 -24.77
CA LEU A 140 -18.91 11.73 -23.31
C LEU A 140 -20.33 11.46 -22.79
N SER A 141 -21.35 12.06 -23.42
CA SER A 141 -22.75 11.79 -23.07
C SER A 141 -23.16 10.34 -23.34
N TYR A 142 -22.68 9.76 -24.44
CA TYR A 142 -22.85 8.33 -24.72
C TYR A 142 -22.16 7.47 -23.66
N LEU A 143 -20.90 7.76 -23.30
CA LEU A 143 -20.17 7.03 -22.27
C LEU A 143 -20.86 7.12 -20.90
N SER A 144 -21.37 8.30 -20.52
CA SER A 144 -22.15 8.48 -19.30
C SER A 144 -23.36 7.55 -19.23
N ARG A 145 -24.11 7.42 -20.32
CA ARG A 145 -25.24 6.48 -20.38
C ARG A 145 -24.77 5.02 -20.39
N LYS A 146 -23.73 4.69 -21.17
CA LYS A 146 -23.19 3.33 -21.31
C LYS A 146 -22.71 2.77 -19.97
N PHE A 147 -22.07 3.61 -19.16
CA PHE A 147 -21.51 3.24 -17.87
C PHE A 147 -22.40 3.63 -16.68
N LYS A 148 -23.63 4.08 -16.93
CA LYS A 148 -24.58 4.58 -15.92
C LYS A 148 -23.90 5.51 -14.90
N THR A 149 -23.19 6.54 -15.35
CA THR A 149 -22.50 7.47 -14.45
C THR A 149 -23.52 8.33 -13.69
N CYS A 150 -23.28 8.61 -12.40
CA CYS A 150 -24.22 9.43 -11.60
C CYS A 150 -24.30 10.89 -12.07
N SER A 151 -23.20 11.40 -12.61
CA SER A 151 -23.11 12.72 -13.25
C SER A 151 -22.65 12.57 -14.70
N LYS A 152 -22.89 13.58 -15.53
CA LYS A 152 -22.33 13.62 -16.89
C LYS A 152 -20.81 13.73 -16.82
N LEU A 153 -20.13 12.98 -17.69
CA LEU A 153 -18.67 13.03 -17.80
C LEU A 153 -18.27 14.34 -18.46
N ASN A 154 -17.31 15.05 -17.86
CA ASN A 154 -16.72 16.26 -18.42
C ASN A 154 -15.42 15.96 -19.17
N ASP A 155 -14.71 14.92 -18.74
CA ASP A 155 -13.42 14.51 -19.30
C ASP A 155 -13.33 12.97 -19.30
N PRO A 156 -12.76 12.33 -20.34
CA PRO A 156 -12.64 10.87 -20.36
C PRO A 156 -11.78 10.30 -19.22
N SER A 157 -10.89 11.10 -18.62
CA SER A 157 -10.08 10.68 -17.47
C SER A 157 -10.92 10.34 -16.25
N GLU A 158 -12.12 10.92 -16.07
CA GLU A 158 -13.00 10.58 -14.94
C GLU A 158 -13.37 9.09 -14.97
N LEU A 159 -13.80 8.57 -16.12
CA LEU A 159 -14.10 7.15 -16.31
C LEU A 159 -12.82 6.30 -16.28
N LYS A 160 -11.75 6.75 -16.92
CA LYS A 160 -10.49 5.98 -16.98
C LYS A 160 -9.85 5.82 -15.60
N ASN A 161 -9.85 6.86 -14.77
CA ASN A 161 -9.30 6.84 -13.41
C ASN A 161 -10.17 5.99 -12.47
N TYR A 162 -11.49 6.02 -12.64
CA TYR A 162 -12.41 5.14 -11.92
C TYR A 162 -12.10 3.66 -12.21
N LEU A 163 -12.02 3.30 -13.50
CA LEU A 163 -11.71 1.93 -13.93
C LEU A 163 -10.32 1.51 -13.49
N ASP A 164 -9.33 2.39 -13.61
CA ASP A 164 -7.96 2.14 -13.13
C ASP A 164 -7.96 1.78 -11.64
N THR A 165 -8.55 2.64 -10.82
CA THR A 165 -8.67 2.42 -9.37
C THR A 165 -9.36 1.09 -9.07
N MET A 166 -10.45 0.78 -9.78
CA MET A 166 -11.19 -0.47 -9.63
C MET A 166 -10.29 -1.69 -9.88
N TYR A 167 -9.56 -1.72 -10.99
CA TYR A 167 -8.69 -2.85 -11.32
C TYR A 167 -7.50 -2.96 -10.36
N SER A 168 -6.87 -1.85 -10.03
CA SER A 168 -5.73 -1.80 -9.11
C SER A 168 -6.11 -2.30 -7.70
N VAL A 169 -7.24 -1.85 -7.17
CA VAL A 169 -7.77 -2.31 -5.86
C VAL A 169 -8.19 -3.78 -5.92
N ALA A 170 -8.82 -4.22 -7.01
CA ALA A 170 -9.21 -5.62 -7.18
C ALA A 170 -8.00 -6.56 -7.20
N ALA A 171 -6.89 -6.18 -7.84
CA ALA A 171 -5.64 -6.95 -7.78
C ALA A 171 -5.01 -6.92 -6.39
N GLN A 172 -4.85 -5.73 -5.81
CA GLN A 172 -4.18 -5.52 -4.52
C GLN A 172 -4.79 -6.35 -3.39
N TYR A 173 -6.12 -6.45 -3.35
CA TYR A 173 -6.86 -7.19 -2.33
C TYR A 173 -7.46 -8.48 -2.89
N ASN A 174 -6.83 -9.10 -3.89
CA ASN A 174 -7.29 -10.36 -4.46
C ASN A 174 -7.03 -11.56 -3.50
N ARG A 175 -7.88 -11.72 -2.50
CA ARG A 175 -7.72 -12.71 -1.42
C ARG A 175 -8.97 -13.54 -1.15
N PRO A 176 -8.85 -14.72 -0.53
CA PRO A 176 -10.01 -15.46 -0.04
C PRO A 176 -10.85 -14.65 0.98
N PRO A 177 -12.15 -14.94 1.06
CA PRO A 177 -12.93 -15.78 0.14
C PRO A 177 -13.39 -15.04 -1.12
N SER A 178 -13.21 -13.72 -1.19
CA SER A 178 -13.89 -12.86 -2.19
C SER A 178 -13.22 -12.83 -3.57
N TYR A 179 -11.90 -12.91 -3.66
CA TYR A 179 -11.12 -12.86 -4.91
C TYR A 179 -11.63 -11.79 -5.93
N PRO A 180 -11.63 -10.50 -5.56
CA PRO A 180 -12.24 -9.42 -6.34
C PRO A 180 -11.76 -9.30 -7.80
N LEU A 181 -10.49 -9.62 -8.09
CA LEU A 181 -10.01 -9.64 -9.47
C LEU A 181 -10.72 -10.72 -10.30
N THR A 182 -10.93 -11.90 -9.71
CA THR A 182 -11.66 -13.01 -10.34
C THR A 182 -13.11 -12.61 -10.60
N ILE A 183 -13.75 -11.89 -9.67
CA ILE A 183 -15.11 -11.35 -9.83
C ILE A 183 -15.17 -10.40 -11.06
N VAL A 184 -14.25 -9.44 -11.13
CA VAL A 184 -14.18 -8.50 -12.27
C VAL A 184 -14.02 -9.25 -13.59
N CYS A 185 -13.08 -10.21 -13.66
CA CYS A 185 -12.86 -10.97 -14.88
C CYS A 185 -14.02 -11.91 -15.22
N GLY A 186 -14.70 -12.47 -14.21
CA GLY A 186 -15.92 -13.26 -14.38
C GLY A 186 -17.01 -12.46 -15.09
N GLY A 187 -17.24 -11.21 -14.69
CA GLY A 187 -18.18 -10.31 -15.37
C GLY A 187 -17.76 -9.97 -16.82
N ILE A 188 -16.47 -9.67 -17.04
CA ILE A 188 -15.95 -9.32 -18.38
C ILE A 188 -16.01 -10.50 -19.36
N ASP A 189 -15.67 -11.70 -18.90
CA ASP A 189 -15.64 -12.91 -19.72
C ASP A 189 -17.00 -13.61 -19.82
N GLY A 190 -17.88 -13.44 -18.83
CA GLY A 190 -19.24 -13.97 -18.81
C GLY A 190 -20.23 -13.20 -19.70
N ALA A 191 -19.84 -12.04 -20.23
CA ALA A 191 -20.67 -11.28 -21.16
C ALA A 191 -20.98 -12.09 -22.45
N PRO A 192 -22.18 -11.93 -23.06
CA PRO A 192 -22.57 -12.69 -24.24
C PRO A 192 -21.56 -12.66 -25.38
N LYS A 193 -21.45 -13.77 -26.12
CA LYS A 193 -20.55 -13.86 -27.26
C LYS A 193 -20.90 -12.80 -28.31
N GLY A 194 -19.90 -12.02 -28.72
CA GLY A 194 -20.08 -10.91 -29.67
C GLY A 194 -20.44 -9.57 -29.03
N SER A 195 -20.59 -9.50 -27.70
CA SER A 195 -20.77 -8.22 -26.99
C SER A 195 -19.62 -7.26 -27.27
N HIS A 196 -19.97 -5.99 -27.48
CA HIS A 196 -19.00 -4.93 -27.67
C HIS A 196 -18.12 -4.77 -26.41
N ILE A 197 -16.85 -4.39 -26.58
CA ILE A 197 -15.86 -4.33 -25.49
C ILE A 197 -16.38 -3.50 -24.29
N LEU A 198 -17.01 -2.36 -24.53
CA LEU A 198 -17.56 -1.54 -23.43
C LEU A 198 -18.73 -2.20 -22.68
N ASP A 199 -19.52 -3.07 -23.32
CA ASP A 199 -20.53 -3.86 -22.60
C ASP A 199 -19.87 -4.88 -21.67
N ARG A 200 -18.77 -5.49 -22.11
CA ARG A 200 -17.99 -6.42 -21.29
C ARG A 200 -17.36 -5.71 -20.10
N ILE A 201 -16.77 -4.54 -20.32
CA ILE A 201 -16.23 -3.72 -19.22
C ILE A 201 -17.33 -3.34 -18.23
N PHE A 202 -18.51 -2.92 -18.73
CA PHE A 202 -19.64 -2.59 -17.87
C PHE A 202 -20.13 -3.81 -17.06
N ALA A 203 -20.19 -5.00 -17.66
CA ALA A 203 -20.51 -6.23 -16.96
C ALA A 203 -19.51 -6.52 -15.81
N GLY A 204 -18.21 -6.28 -16.02
CA GLY A 204 -17.20 -6.36 -14.97
C GLY A 204 -17.42 -5.39 -13.80
N ILE A 205 -17.87 -4.15 -14.09
CA ILE A 205 -18.24 -3.18 -13.04
C ILE A 205 -19.44 -3.69 -12.25
N VAL A 206 -20.50 -4.15 -12.93
CA VAL A 206 -21.73 -4.64 -12.30
C VAL A 206 -21.44 -5.84 -11.42
N GLU A 207 -20.63 -6.78 -11.88
CA GLU A 207 -20.27 -7.98 -11.13
C GLU A 207 -19.48 -7.63 -9.86
N TYR A 208 -18.54 -6.67 -9.95
CA TYR A 208 -17.70 -6.29 -8.82
C TYR A 208 -18.35 -5.32 -7.82
N LYS A 209 -19.13 -4.35 -8.31
CA LYS A 209 -19.74 -3.30 -7.48
C LYS A 209 -21.21 -3.57 -7.13
N GLY A 210 -21.81 -4.60 -7.72
CA GLY A 210 -23.25 -4.82 -7.71
C GLY A 210 -23.97 -3.94 -8.73
N ASN A 211 -25.20 -4.35 -9.07
CA ASN A 211 -26.07 -3.59 -9.95
C ASN A 211 -26.61 -2.35 -9.22
N SER A 212 -26.28 -1.16 -9.73
CA SER A 212 -26.70 0.12 -9.17
C SER A 212 -27.48 0.95 -10.20
N SER A 213 -28.27 1.92 -9.72
CA SER A 213 -28.91 2.92 -10.57
C SER A 213 -27.86 3.78 -11.29
N CYS A 214 -26.74 4.08 -10.61
CA CYS A 214 -25.59 4.75 -11.19
C CYS A 214 -24.27 4.44 -10.45
N TYR A 215 -23.14 4.77 -11.08
CA TYR A 215 -21.80 4.66 -10.53
C TYR A 215 -21.13 6.04 -10.41
N ASN A 216 -20.66 6.38 -9.21
CA ASN A 216 -20.02 7.66 -8.95
C ASN A 216 -18.53 7.62 -9.38
N MET A 217 -18.20 8.36 -10.43
CA MET A 217 -16.85 8.42 -10.99
C MET A 217 -15.91 9.30 -10.17
N ASN A 218 -16.45 10.27 -9.42
CA ASN A 218 -15.70 11.24 -8.63
C ASN A 218 -16.25 11.28 -7.19
N PRO A 219 -15.97 10.25 -6.37
CA PRO A 219 -16.38 10.26 -4.97
C PRO A 219 -15.68 11.39 -4.20
N MET A 220 -16.38 11.93 -3.19
CA MET A 220 -15.79 12.88 -2.26
C MET A 220 -14.58 12.21 -1.55
N PRO A 221 -13.45 12.92 -1.41
CA PRO A 221 -12.28 12.36 -0.75
C PRO A 221 -12.60 12.06 0.72
N SER A 222 -12.18 10.89 1.19
CA SER A 222 -12.23 10.56 2.61
C SER A 222 -11.16 11.31 3.39
N GLU A 223 -11.33 11.40 4.72
CA GLU A 223 -10.30 11.91 5.65
C GLU A 223 -8.94 11.23 5.39
N THR A 224 -8.92 9.90 5.29
CA THR A 224 -7.69 9.13 4.99
C THR A 224 -7.09 9.53 3.64
N SER A 225 -7.92 9.74 2.61
CA SER A 225 -7.45 10.17 1.28
C SER A 225 -6.85 11.57 1.30
N LEU A 226 -7.39 12.48 2.12
CA LEU A 226 -6.86 13.84 2.30
C LEU A 226 -5.51 13.82 3.03
N GLY A 227 -5.42 13.06 4.13
CA GLY A 227 -4.18 12.92 4.88
C GLY A 227 -3.06 12.26 4.07
N TRP A 228 -3.38 11.18 3.35
CA TRP A 228 -2.40 10.52 2.49
C TRP A 228 -1.93 11.42 1.34
N ARG A 229 -2.85 12.22 0.78
CA ARG A 229 -2.49 13.22 -0.24
C ARG A 229 -1.49 14.25 0.28
N TRP A 230 -1.64 14.70 1.53
CA TRP A 230 -0.64 15.55 2.17
C TRP A 230 0.71 14.83 2.30
N GLN A 231 0.73 13.62 2.86
CA GLN A 231 1.98 12.87 3.06
C GLN A 231 2.73 12.63 1.75
N THR A 232 2.03 12.29 0.67
CA THR A 232 2.64 12.13 -0.66
C THR A 232 3.15 13.45 -1.23
N CYS A 233 2.46 14.57 -0.96
CA CYS A 233 2.91 15.90 -1.36
C CYS A 233 4.01 16.50 -0.48
N SER A 234 4.39 15.86 0.62
CA SER A 234 5.47 16.32 1.50
C SER A 234 6.69 15.40 1.44
N GLU A 235 6.56 14.13 1.79
CA GLU A 235 7.69 13.21 1.95
C GLU A 235 7.52 11.84 1.28
N MET A 236 6.30 11.32 1.15
CA MET A 236 6.02 10.00 0.58
C MET A 236 5.94 10.04 -0.96
N VAL A 237 6.99 10.59 -1.58
CA VAL A 237 7.06 10.78 -3.03
C VAL A 237 7.42 9.46 -3.71
N MET A 238 6.42 8.63 -3.98
CA MET A 238 6.59 7.36 -4.70
C MET A 238 6.34 7.58 -6.20
N PRO A 239 7.34 7.36 -7.08
CA PRO A 239 7.24 7.65 -8.51
C PRO A 239 6.50 6.53 -9.26
N ILE A 240 5.30 6.18 -8.80
CA ILE A 240 4.44 5.19 -9.46
C ILE A 240 3.92 5.79 -10.77
N GLY A 241 4.18 5.11 -11.88
CA GLY A 241 3.77 5.52 -13.21
C GLY A 241 3.71 4.34 -14.16
N ARG A 242 3.34 4.57 -15.41
CA ARG A 242 3.25 3.52 -16.44
C ARG A 242 3.47 4.10 -17.82
N GLY A 243 4.29 3.43 -18.63
CA GLY A 243 4.67 3.88 -19.96
C GLY A 243 3.67 3.46 -21.04
N GLU A 244 4.09 3.60 -22.29
CA GLU A 244 3.34 3.08 -23.42
C GLU A 244 3.54 1.57 -23.55
N ASN A 245 2.44 0.82 -23.64
CA ASN A 245 2.41 -0.62 -23.92
C ASN A 245 3.11 -1.55 -22.91
N ASP A 246 3.62 -1.04 -21.79
CA ASP A 246 4.32 -1.81 -20.75
C ASP A 246 3.37 -2.60 -19.84
N THR A 247 2.13 -2.16 -19.74
CA THR A 247 1.09 -2.71 -18.86
C THR A 247 -0.24 -2.85 -19.60
N MET A 248 -1.28 -3.35 -18.94
CA MET A 248 -2.63 -3.39 -19.51
C MET A 248 -3.36 -2.04 -19.45
N PHE A 249 -2.75 -1.03 -18.85
CA PHE A 249 -3.33 0.29 -18.62
C PHE A 249 -2.91 1.29 -19.70
N PHE A 250 -3.59 2.42 -19.78
CA PHE A 250 -3.19 3.55 -20.63
C PHE A 250 -1.91 4.20 -20.09
N SER A 251 -1.10 4.81 -20.95
CA SER A 251 0.14 5.51 -20.56
C SER A 251 -0.15 6.67 -19.60
N ALA A 252 0.59 6.71 -18.49
CA ALA A 252 0.56 7.75 -17.47
C ALA A 252 1.91 7.75 -16.71
N PRO A 253 3.01 8.20 -17.35
CA PRO A 253 4.32 8.19 -16.73
C PRO A 253 4.38 9.16 -15.54
N PHE A 254 5.14 8.82 -14.50
CA PHE A 254 5.32 9.72 -13.37
C PHE A 254 6.19 10.91 -13.80
N ASN A 255 5.67 12.12 -13.63
CA ASN A 255 6.39 13.35 -13.93
C ASN A 255 6.58 14.17 -12.66
N LEU A 256 7.82 14.17 -12.14
CA LEU A 256 8.17 14.87 -10.90
C LEU A 256 7.88 16.37 -10.96
N ASN A 257 8.11 17.03 -12.09
CA ASN A 257 7.85 18.46 -12.24
C ASN A 257 6.35 18.78 -12.16
N ASN A 258 5.50 17.98 -12.79
CA ASN A 258 4.06 18.12 -12.70
C ASN A 258 3.57 17.82 -11.28
N PHE A 259 4.13 16.79 -10.64
CA PHE A 259 3.84 16.44 -9.25
C PHE A 259 4.16 17.60 -8.30
N ILE A 260 5.36 18.20 -8.42
CA ILE A 260 5.76 19.38 -7.64
C ILE A 260 4.79 20.55 -7.86
N LYS A 261 4.41 20.85 -9.11
CA LYS A 261 3.46 21.93 -9.42
C LYS A 261 2.10 21.69 -8.77
N ASN A 262 1.58 20.46 -8.82
CA ASN A 262 0.29 20.11 -8.23
C ASN A 262 0.32 20.22 -6.70
N CYS A 263 1.37 19.72 -6.05
CA CYS A 263 1.52 19.83 -4.59
C CYS A 263 1.66 21.27 -4.12
N LYS A 264 2.43 22.10 -4.85
CA LYS A 264 2.50 23.56 -4.59
C LYS A 264 1.14 24.23 -4.70
N LYS A 265 0.34 23.87 -5.70
CA LYS A 265 -1.01 24.41 -5.89
C LYS A 265 -1.96 24.02 -4.76
N MET A 266 -1.87 22.79 -4.25
CA MET A 266 -2.78 22.28 -3.21
C MET A 266 -2.42 22.76 -1.80
N TYR A 267 -1.12 22.81 -1.48
CA TYR A 267 -0.67 22.99 -0.10
C TYR A 267 0.42 24.04 0.08
N GLY A 268 0.84 24.74 -0.98
CA GLY A 268 1.91 25.75 -0.93
C GLY A 268 3.32 25.18 -0.74
N VAL A 269 3.49 23.86 -0.64
CA VAL A 269 4.78 23.21 -0.36
C VAL A 269 5.37 22.50 -1.57
N SER A 270 6.69 22.41 -1.62
CA SER A 270 7.39 21.54 -2.57
C SER A 270 7.63 20.17 -1.93
N PRO A 271 7.24 19.05 -2.58
CA PRO A 271 7.57 17.72 -2.09
C PRO A 271 9.08 17.52 -2.03
N ARG A 272 9.55 16.72 -1.07
CA ARG A 272 10.96 16.38 -0.86
C ARG A 272 11.23 14.94 -1.33
N PRO A 273 11.51 14.70 -2.62
CA PRO A 273 11.58 13.34 -3.18
C PRO A 273 12.64 12.45 -2.53
N HIS A 274 13.76 13.04 -2.10
CA HIS A 274 14.89 12.32 -1.50
C HIS A 274 14.79 12.21 0.03
N TRP A 275 13.73 12.73 0.66
CA TRP A 275 13.66 12.78 2.12
C TRP A 275 13.64 11.38 2.75
N VAL A 276 12.79 10.49 2.26
CA VAL A 276 12.68 9.13 2.80
C VAL A 276 14.00 8.37 2.65
N THR A 277 14.64 8.45 1.48
CA THR A 277 15.92 7.76 1.23
C THR A 277 17.08 8.36 2.01
N THR A 278 17.05 9.67 2.27
CA THR A 278 18.03 10.33 3.16
C THR A 278 17.82 9.94 4.62
N TYR A 279 16.57 9.92 5.08
CA TYR A 279 16.26 9.76 6.50
C TYR A 279 16.25 8.29 6.95
N TYR A 280 15.72 7.39 6.12
CA TYR A 280 15.56 5.96 6.44
C TYR A 280 16.48 5.04 5.63
N GLY A 281 17.14 5.54 4.58
CA GLY A 281 17.90 4.71 3.64
C GLY A 281 17.02 4.12 2.54
N GLY A 282 17.55 3.16 1.79
CA GLY A 282 16.82 2.44 0.73
C GLY A 282 17.70 2.06 -0.45
N GLN A 283 18.62 2.95 -0.84
CA GLN A 283 19.66 2.63 -1.83
C GLN A 283 20.59 1.55 -1.28
N ASP A 284 21.01 0.63 -2.15
CA ASP A 284 21.90 -0.49 -1.81
C ASP A 284 21.48 -1.24 -0.54
N ILE A 285 20.17 -1.45 -0.36
CA ILE A 285 19.61 -1.94 0.92
C ILE A 285 20.27 -3.24 1.38
N LYS A 286 20.64 -4.14 0.47
CA LYS A 286 21.35 -5.39 0.81
C LYS A 286 22.75 -5.13 1.37
N LEU A 287 23.48 -4.15 0.85
CA LEU A 287 24.82 -3.81 1.31
C LEU A 287 24.80 -3.05 2.65
N ILE A 288 23.84 -2.13 2.79
CA ILE A 288 23.83 -1.14 3.86
C ILE A 288 22.98 -1.59 5.05
N LEU A 289 21.78 -2.11 4.84
CA LEU A 289 20.84 -2.41 5.92
C LEU A 289 21.37 -3.50 6.87
N GLN A 290 22.06 -4.52 6.35
CA GLN A 290 22.68 -5.57 7.18
C GLN A 290 23.71 -5.06 8.19
N ARG A 291 24.28 -3.85 7.98
CA ARG A 291 25.34 -3.31 8.83
C ARG A 291 24.83 -2.65 10.11
N PHE A 292 23.55 -2.27 10.16
CA PHE A 292 23.01 -1.54 11.30
C PHE A 292 21.62 -2.00 11.75
N ALA A 293 20.83 -2.65 10.89
CA ALA A 293 19.52 -3.15 11.25
C ALA A 293 19.55 -4.64 11.62
N SER A 294 18.55 -5.05 12.40
CA SER A 294 18.37 -6.44 12.84
C SER A 294 16.93 -6.69 13.26
N ASN A 295 16.53 -7.95 13.25
CA ASN A 295 15.22 -8.45 13.69
C ASN A 295 14.06 -7.77 12.96
N ILE A 296 14.07 -7.83 11.63
CA ILE A 296 12.96 -7.37 10.79
C ILE A 296 12.56 -8.51 9.87
N ILE A 297 11.27 -8.86 9.89
CA ILE A 297 10.65 -9.67 8.85
C ILE A 297 10.02 -8.71 7.84
N PHE A 298 10.41 -8.83 6.58
CA PHE A 298 9.73 -8.20 5.47
C PHE A 298 8.83 -9.23 4.80
N SER A 299 7.53 -9.22 5.13
CA SER A 299 6.59 -10.16 4.55
C SER A 299 5.92 -9.58 3.30
N ASN A 300 5.75 -10.38 2.24
CA ASN A 300 5.12 -9.91 1.00
C ASN A 300 4.28 -10.99 0.33
N GLY A 301 3.07 -10.64 -0.07
CA GLY A 301 2.33 -11.43 -1.04
C GLY A 301 2.77 -11.09 -2.47
N LEU A 302 3.17 -12.06 -3.29
CA LEU A 302 3.64 -11.76 -4.65
C LEU A 302 2.52 -11.31 -5.60
N ARG A 303 1.24 -11.47 -5.24
CA ARG A 303 0.07 -10.87 -5.94
C ARG A 303 -0.20 -9.43 -5.50
N ASP A 304 0.47 -8.94 -4.46
CA ASP A 304 0.37 -7.56 -4.06
C ASP A 304 1.18 -6.69 -5.03
N PRO A 305 0.59 -5.69 -5.69
CA PRO A 305 1.33 -4.74 -6.53
C PRO A 305 2.49 -4.04 -5.81
N TYR A 306 2.35 -3.77 -4.51
CA TYR A 306 3.41 -3.15 -3.72
C TYR A 306 4.60 -4.08 -3.44
N SER A 307 4.46 -5.39 -3.63
CA SER A 307 5.59 -6.34 -3.50
C SER A 307 6.74 -6.04 -4.46
N SER A 308 6.46 -5.33 -5.58
CA SER A 308 7.47 -4.85 -6.53
C SER A 308 8.52 -3.93 -5.89
N ALA A 309 8.20 -3.30 -4.76
CA ALA A 309 9.09 -2.47 -3.97
C ALA A 309 9.28 -2.96 -2.52
N GLY A 310 8.93 -4.22 -2.26
CA GLY A 310 9.22 -4.89 -1.00
C GLY A 310 10.63 -5.48 -0.99
N VAL A 311 11.08 -5.90 0.20
CA VAL A 311 12.29 -6.73 0.34
C VAL A 311 11.89 -8.19 0.13
N LEU A 312 12.34 -8.79 -0.98
CA LEU A 312 11.96 -10.16 -1.38
C LEU A 312 13.07 -11.20 -1.18
N GLN A 313 14.22 -10.80 -0.64
CA GLN A 313 15.34 -11.68 -0.33
C GLN A 313 15.86 -11.38 1.08
N ASP A 314 16.34 -12.43 1.76
CA ASP A 314 17.05 -12.25 3.02
C ASP A 314 18.27 -11.33 2.81
N ILE A 315 18.37 -10.31 3.67
CA ILE A 315 19.48 -9.35 3.66
C ILE A 315 20.57 -9.81 4.65
N SER A 316 20.16 -10.47 5.74
CA SER A 316 21.05 -11.07 6.74
C SER A 316 20.31 -12.16 7.51
N ASN A 317 21.00 -12.84 8.44
CA ASN A 317 20.38 -13.86 9.31
C ASN A 317 19.24 -13.34 10.20
N SER A 318 19.08 -12.02 10.35
CA SER A 318 18.02 -11.40 11.15
C SER A 318 17.14 -10.39 10.38
N LEU A 319 17.43 -10.19 9.09
CA LEU A 319 16.65 -9.37 8.17
C LEU A 319 16.09 -10.29 7.09
N LEU A 320 14.92 -10.87 7.39
CA LEU A 320 14.38 -12.01 6.66
C LEU A 320 13.25 -11.57 5.74
N ALA A 321 13.23 -12.09 4.52
CA ALA A 321 12.12 -11.94 3.60
C ALA A 321 11.20 -13.16 3.66
N VAL A 322 9.92 -12.95 3.95
CA VAL A 322 8.91 -14.02 4.01
C VAL A 322 7.84 -13.72 2.97
N HIS A 323 7.88 -14.41 1.82
CA HIS A 323 6.93 -14.12 0.75
C HIS A 323 6.20 -15.35 0.24
N THR A 324 4.98 -15.14 -0.25
CA THR A 324 4.12 -16.20 -0.78
C THR A 324 3.64 -15.87 -2.19
N ARG A 325 3.62 -16.87 -3.07
CA ARG A 325 3.24 -16.68 -4.48
C ARG A 325 1.82 -16.12 -4.66
N ASN A 326 0.89 -16.54 -3.81
CA ASN A 326 -0.53 -16.21 -3.91
C ASN A 326 -1.00 -15.17 -2.89
N GLY A 327 -0.11 -14.67 -2.02
CA GLY A 327 -0.46 -13.64 -1.04
C GLY A 327 -0.84 -12.33 -1.73
N SER A 328 -1.89 -11.68 -1.23
CA SER A 328 -2.27 -10.31 -1.59
C SER A 328 -1.73 -9.31 -0.54
N HIS A 329 -2.15 -8.05 -0.63
CA HIS A 329 -1.70 -6.99 0.27
C HIS A 329 -2.03 -7.30 1.74
N CYS A 330 -0.99 -7.32 2.58
CA CYS A 330 -1.04 -7.48 4.04
C CYS A 330 -1.82 -8.71 4.56
N LEU A 331 -1.91 -9.78 3.77
CA LEU A 331 -2.81 -10.90 4.07
C LEU A 331 -2.40 -11.70 5.33
N ASP A 332 -1.11 -11.77 5.60
CA ASP A 332 -0.50 -12.44 6.75
C ASP A 332 -0.94 -11.86 8.10
N ILE A 333 -1.16 -10.55 8.19
CA ILE A 333 -1.51 -9.87 9.45
C ILE A 333 -3.01 -9.70 9.69
N LEU A 334 -3.86 -10.24 8.80
CA LEU A 334 -5.30 -10.26 9.03
C LEU A 334 -5.70 -11.32 10.05
N SER A 335 -6.90 -11.16 10.60
CA SER A 335 -7.54 -12.21 11.41
C SER A 335 -7.63 -13.52 10.62
N LYS A 336 -7.44 -14.63 11.33
CA LYS A 336 -7.66 -15.96 10.78
C LYS A 336 -9.09 -16.12 10.28
N ASP A 337 -9.24 -16.68 9.10
CA ASP A 337 -10.50 -17.05 8.48
C ASP A 337 -10.51 -18.57 8.17
N SER A 338 -11.70 -19.19 8.08
CA SER A 338 -11.82 -20.60 7.72
C SER A 338 -11.49 -20.89 6.26
N SER A 339 -11.57 -19.87 5.40
CA SER A 339 -11.17 -19.92 3.99
C SER A 339 -9.68 -19.70 3.76
N ASP A 340 -8.90 -19.45 4.82
CA ASP A 340 -7.46 -19.23 4.71
C ASP A 340 -6.77 -20.49 4.15
N PRO A 341 -6.02 -20.38 3.05
CA PRO A 341 -5.32 -21.51 2.47
C PRO A 341 -4.14 -21.93 3.35
N GLU A 342 -3.74 -23.20 3.25
CA GLU A 342 -2.66 -23.77 4.05
C GLU A 342 -1.35 -22.97 3.95
N TRP A 343 -0.99 -22.51 2.76
CA TRP A 343 0.24 -21.71 2.55
C TRP A 343 0.23 -20.40 3.34
N LEU A 344 -0.94 -19.79 3.59
CA LEU A 344 -1.06 -18.57 4.38
C LEU A 344 -0.86 -18.87 5.87
N THR A 345 -1.47 -19.97 6.34
CA THR A 345 -1.24 -20.47 7.70
C THR A 345 0.24 -20.82 7.92
N MET A 346 0.90 -21.45 6.95
CA MET A 346 2.34 -21.74 7.00
C MET A 346 3.19 -20.47 7.07
N GLN A 347 2.86 -19.43 6.29
CA GLN A 347 3.53 -18.13 6.36
C GLN A 347 3.42 -17.52 7.77
N ARG A 348 2.20 -17.43 8.32
CA ARG A 348 1.97 -16.90 9.68
C ARG A 348 2.73 -17.70 10.75
N ASN A 349 2.71 -19.03 10.65
CA ASN A 349 3.46 -19.89 11.56
C ASN A 349 4.97 -19.66 11.46
N ARG A 350 5.50 -19.39 10.27
CA ARG A 350 6.91 -19.04 10.07
C ARG A 350 7.26 -17.70 10.72
N GLU A 351 6.42 -16.69 10.55
CA GLU A 351 6.58 -15.36 11.15
C GLU A 351 6.57 -15.45 12.68
N VAL A 352 5.58 -16.13 13.26
CA VAL A 352 5.48 -16.38 14.71
C VAL A 352 6.72 -17.09 15.23
N LYS A 353 7.18 -18.16 14.57
CA LYS A 353 8.38 -18.91 14.98
C LYS A 353 9.65 -18.05 15.02
N ILE A 354 9.80 -17.12 14.06
CA ILE A 354 10.92 -16.18 14.05
C ILE A 354 10.83 -15.23 15.25
N ILE A 355 9.65 -14.66 15.49
CA ILE A 355 9.39 -13.73 16.60
C ILE A 355 9.62 -14.40 17.95
N GLU A 356 9.13 -15.64 18.14
CA GLU A 356 9.37 -16.44 19.34
C GLU A 356 10.86 -16.69 19.57
N GLY A 357 11.63 -16.92 18.50
CA GLY A 357 13.08 -17.03 18.55
C GLY A 357 13.75 -15.76 19.09
N TRP A 358 13.34 -14.58 18.60
CA TRP A 358 13.84 -13.31 19.11
C TRP A 358 13.52 -13.10 20.60
N ILE A 359 12.27 -13.36 21.00
CA ILE A 359 11.82 -13.23 22.39
C ILE A 359 12.59 -14.19 23.32
N THR A 360 12.78 -15.43 22.89
CA THR A 360 13.53 -16.44 23.63
C THR A 360 14.98 -16.00 23.85
N LYS A 361 15.64 -15.52 22.78
CA LYS A 361 17.02 -15.01 22.86
C LYS A 361 17.12 -13.80 23.79
N TYR A 362 16.19 -12.86 23.70
CA TYR A 362 16.13 -11.68 24.57
C TYR A 362 16.09 -12.06 26.06
N TYR A 363 15.23 -13.00 26.46
CA TYR A 363 15.15 -13.41 27.86
C TYR A 363 16.37 -14.21 28.34
N ALA A 364 16.99 -14.99 27.44
CA ALA A 364 18.26 -15.66 27.74
C ALA A 364 19.37 -14.65 28.03
N ASP A 365 19.50 -13.61 27.20
CA ASP A 365 20.51 -12.56 27.34
C ASP A 365 20.26 -11.70 28.58
N LEU A 366 19.00 -11.34 28.85
CA LEU A 366 18.62 -10.61 30.06
C LEU A 366 18.99 -11.40 31.34
N LYS A 367 18.80 -12.72 31.33
CA LYS A 367 19.19 -13.60 32.44
C LYS A 367 20.71 -13.69 32.58
N ALA A 368 21.47 -13.70 31.49
CA ALA A 368 22.92 -13.70 31.50
C ALA A 368 23.49 -12.40 32.07
N ILE A 369 22.96 -11.24 31.67
CA ILE A 369 23.34 -9.92 32.19
C ILE A 369 23.08 -9.84 33.69
N LYS A 370 21.89 -10.25 34.16
CA LYS A 370 21.56 -10.24 35.59
C LYS A 370 22.46 -11.15 36.44
N LYS A 371 23.11 -12.14 35.82
CA LYS A 371 24.07 -13.05 36.47
C LYS A 371 25.53 -12.59 36.32
N GLY A 372 25.79 -11.42 35.73
CA GLY A 372 27.14 -10.92 35.48
C GLY A 372 27.94 -11.72 34.43
N LYS A 373 27.25 -12.47 33.55
CA LYS A 373 27.89 -13.37 32.56
C LYS A 373 28.03 -12.77 31.15
N MET A 374 27.55 -11.55 30.95
CA MET A 374 27.66 -10.78 29.71
C MET A 374 28.19 -9.41 30.11
N HIS A 375 29.37 -9.05 29.60
CA HIS A 375 29.97 -7.72 29.76
C HIS A 375 29.65 -6.83 28.58
#